data_AF-A0A2N6AD42-F1
#
_entry.id   AF-A0A2N6AD42-F1
#
_cell.length_a   1.000
_cell.length_b   1.000
_cell.length_c   1.000
_cell.angle_alpha   90.00
_cell.angle_beta   90.00
_cell.angle_gamma   90.00
#
_symmetry.space_group_name_H-M   'P 1'
#
loop_
_entity.id
_entity.type
_entity.pdbx_description
1 polymer ?
#
loop_
_entity_poly.entity_id
_entity_poly.type
_entity_poly.pdbx_seq_one_letter_code
_entity_poly.pdbx_strand_id
1 'polypeptide(L)'
;MEKTGRRITFEYALMKGVNDDAESFKKTAKLLKGLNCHVNIIGYNRVEERDFTTSERAVQEKFKEFLESRGITASIRRTLGEDIDAACGQLRNSLKANI
;
A
#
# COMPACT_ATOMS: atom_id res chain seq x y z
N MET A 1 -11.31 19.72 -15.28
CA MET A 1 -11.20 19.46 -13.83
C MET A 1 -10.67 20.73 -13.14
N GLU A 2 -11.43 21.84 -13.19
CA GLU A 2 -10.88 23.19 -13.02
C GLU A 2 -11.54 24.01 -11.90
N LYS A 3 -12.06 23.37 -10.84
CA LYS A 3 -12.72 24.13 -9.76
C LYS A 3 -11.83 24.53 -8.58
N THR A 4 -10.69 23.87 -8.33
CA THR A 4 -9.87 24.19 -7.13
C THR A 4 -8.36 24.07 -7.28
N GLY A 5 -7.82 23.53 -8.38
CA GLY A 5 -6.38 23.30 -8.57
C GLY A 5 -5.73 22.37 -7.52
N ARG A 6 -6.51 21.80 -6.60
CA ARG A 6 -6.03 20.96 -5.50
C ARG A 6 -5.62 19.60 -6.02
N ARG A 7 -4.45 19.14 -5.58
CA ARG A 7 -3.95 17.79 -5.85
C ARG A 7 -4.83 16.77 -5.13
N ILE A 8 -5.34 15.77 -5.85
CA ILE A 8 -6.15 14.68 -5.30
C ILE A 8 -5.21 13.57 -4.81
N THR A 9 -5.43 13.03 -3.62
CA THR A 9 -4.69 11.85 -3.14
C THR A 9 -5.57 10.62 -3.23
N PHE A 10 -5.08 9.57 -3.88
CA PHE A 10 -5.72 8.25 -3.92
C PHE A 10 -4.99 7.30 -2.97
N GLU A 11 -5.74 6.51 -2.21
CA GLU A 11 -5.19 5.37 -1.48
C GLU A 11 -5.36 4.11 -2.33
N TYR A 12 -4.28 3.34 -2.50
CA TYR A 12 -4.29 2.11 -3.27
C TYR A 12 -3.83 0.94 -2.41
N ALA A 13 -4.75 0.07 -2.00
CA ALA A 13 -4.42 -1.17 -1.31
C ALA A 13 -3.90 -2.21 -2.30
N LEU A 14 -2.62 -2.57 -2.20
CA LEU A 14 -1.96 -3.57 -3.04
C LEU A 14 -2.04 -4.94 -2.38
N MET A 15 -2.69 -5.88 -3.06
CA MET A 15 -3.02 -7.22 -2.58
C MET A 15 -2.47 -8.28 -3.52
N LYS A 16 -1.69 -9.22 -2.96
CA LYS A 16 -1.04 -10.29 -3.69
C LYS A 16 -2.04 -11.19 -4.44
N GLY A 17 -1.81 -11.39 -5.73
CA GLY A 17 -2.64 -12.23 -6.60
C GLY A 17 -4.02 -11.64 -6.92
N VAL A 18 -4.30 -10.40 -6.50
CA VAL A 18 -5.59 -9.73 -6.74
C VAL A 18 -5.41 -8.53 -7.65
N ASN A 19 -4.47 -7.65 -7.33
CA ASN A 19 -4.25 -6.41 -8.08
C ASN A 19 -2.77 -5.98 -8.11
N ASP A 20 -1.86 -6.94 -7.93
CA ASP A 20 -0.40 -6.77 -7.92
C ASP A 20 0.26 -7.18 -9.26
N ASP A 21 -0.55 -7.28 -10.31
CA ASP A 21 -0.12 -7.65 -11.66
C ASP A 21 0.03 -6.42 -12.59
N ALA A 22 0.73 -6.63 -13.70
CA ALA A 22 1.01 -5.57 -14.68
C ALA A 22 -0.24 -5.03 -15.40
N GLU A 23 -1.31 -5.82 -15.53
CA GLU A 23 -2.55 -5.37 -16.15
C GLU A 23 -3.30 -4.42 -15.21
N SER A 24 -3.37 -4.75 -13.93
CA SER A 24 -3.88 -3.88 -12.86
C SER A 24 -3.13 -2.55 -12.81
N PHE A 25 -1.80 -2.57 -12.91
CA PHE A 25 -1.00 -1.34 -12.93
C PHE A 25 -1.35 -0.45 -14.13
N LYS A 26 -1.46 -1.04 -15.33
CA LYS A 26 -1.84 -0.33 -16.56
C LYS A 26 -3.24 0.27 -16.46
N LYS A 27 -4.21 -0.48 -15.93
CA LYS A 27 -5.59 0.01 -15.71
C LYS A 27 -5.59 1.22 -14.78
N THR A 28 -4.90 1.13 -13.66
CA THR A 28 -4.81 2.24 -12.68
C THR A 28 -4.18 3.48 -13.31
N ALA A 29 -3.04 3.36 -13.98
CA ALA A 29 -2.41 4.50 -14.62
C ALA A 29 -3.27 5.12 -15.73
N LYS A 30 -4.05 4.31 -16.46
CA LYS A 30 -4.99 4.80 -17.48
C LYS A 30 -6.11 5.64 -16.86
N LEU A 31 -6.65 5.22 -15.71
CA LEU A 31 -7.70 5.95 -14.99
C LEU A 31 -7.21 7.27 -14.39
N LEU A 32 -5.95 7.30 -13.96
CA LEU A 32 -5.36 8.48 -13.32
C LEU A 32 -4.70 9.45 -14.30
N LYS A 33 -4.61 9.08 -15.59
CA LYS A 33 -3.95 9.89 -16.62
C LYS A 33 -4.59 11.28 -16.74
N GLY A 34 -3.77 12.31 -16.63
CA GLY A 34 -4.20 13.71 -16.76
C GLY A 34 -4.80 14.31 -15.49
N LEU A 35 -4.87 13.56 -14.40
CA LEU A 35 -5.26 14.09 -13.09
C LEU A 35 -4.02 14.62 -12.36
N ASN A 36 -4.13 15.81 -11.77
CA ASN A 36 -3.17 16.29 -10.78
C ASN A 36 -3.39 15.50 -9.48
N CYS A 37 -2.70 14.36 -9.35
CA CYS A 37 -2.91 13.43 -8.25
C CYS A 37 -1.63 12.85 -7.66
N HIS A 38 -1.79 12.29 -6.46
CA HIS A 38 -0.81 11.51 -5.76
C HIS A 38 -1.40 10.16 -5.37
N VAL A 39 -0.64 9.07 -5.50
CA VAL A 39 -1.08 7.73 -5.09
C VAL A 39 -0.30 7.29 -3.85
N ASN A 40 -1.00 6.99 -2.77
CA ASN A 40 -0.44 6.37 -1.58
C ASN A 40 -0.68 4.86 -1.64
N ILE A 41 0.38 4.10 -1.92
CA ILE A 41 0.35 2.64 -2.04
C ILE A 41 0.42 2.06 -0.62
N ILE A 42 -0.56 1.23 -0.28
CA ILE A 42 -0.67 0.56 1.01
C ILE A 42 -0.48 -0.93 0.76
N GLY A 43 0.62 -1.50 1.25
CA GLY A 43 0.78 -2.96 1.25
C GLY A 43 -0.29 -3.60 2.13
N TYR A 44 -1.11 -4.48 1.56
CA TYR A 44 -2.07 -5.23 2.36
C TYR A 44 -1.36 -6.39 3.05
N ASN A 45 -1.03 -6.20 4.32
CA ASN A 45 -0.58 -7.29 5.19
C ASN A 45 -1.82 -8.00 5.72
N ARG A 46 -1.97 -9.28 5.38
CA ARG A 46 -3.01 -10.11 5.98
C ARG A 46 -2.64 -10.30 7.45
N VAL A 47 -3.45 -9.73 8.33
CA VAL A 47 -3.27 -9.81 9.79
C VAL A 47 -3.26 -11.28 10.21
N GLU A 48 -2.28 -11.61 11.06
CA GLU A 48 -2.07 -12.85 11.81
C GLU A 48 -3.22 -13.86 11.74
N GLU A 49 -3.12 -14.87 10.86
CA GLU A 49 -3.77 -16.19 11.04
C GLU A 49 -3.56 -17.16 9.86
N ARG A 50 -2.89 -16.80 8.76
CA ARG A 50 -2.63 -17.75 7.65
C ARG A 50 -1.27 -17.57 6.96
N ASP A 51 -0.65 -18.71 6.65
CA ASP A 51 0.62 -18.93 5.95
C ASP A 51 0.66 -18.37 4.51
N PHE A 52 0.43 -17.08 4.29
CA PHE A 52 0.59 -16.47 2.98
C PHE A 52 1.51 -15.25 3.03
N THR A 53 2.54 -15.34 2.19
CA THR A 53 3.61 -14.36 2.00
C THR A 53 3.04 -13.03 1.51
N THR A 54 3.30 -11.95 2.27
CA THR A 54 3.06 -10.54 1.93
C THR A 54 3.40 -10.24 0.46
N SER A 55 2.66 -9.31 -0.18
CA SER A 55 3.10 -8.73 -1.46
C SER A 55 4.49 -8.15 -1.27
N GLU A 56 5.50 -8.76 -1.91
CA GLU A 56 6.89 -8.39 -1.71
C GLU A 56 7.05 -6.88 -1.85
N ARG A 57 7.83 -6.27 -0.97
CA ARG A 57 8.17 -4.84 -1.05
C ARG A 57 8.65 -4.45 -2.46
N ALA A 58 9.31 -5.38 -3.15
CA ALA A 58 9.68 -5.27 -4.56
C ALA A 58 8.50 -4.99 -5.51
N VAL A 59 7.33 -5.59 -5.31
CA VAL A 59 6.14 -5.36 -6.16
C VAL A 59 5.55 -3.97 -5.88
N GLN A 60 5.56 -3.52 -4.64
CA GLN A 60 5.14 -2.16 -4.28
C GLN A 60 6.05 -1.11 -4.93
N GLU A 61 7.38 -1.31 -4.86
CA GLU A 61 8.35 -0.43 -5.52
C GLU A 61 8.20 -0.47 -7.05
N LYS A 62 8.01 -1.65 -7.67
CA LYS A 62 7.71 -1.77 -9.10
C LYS A 62 6.45 -0.99 -9.50
N PHE A 63 5.39 -1.05 -8.69
CA PHE A 63 4.16 -0.31 -8.98
C PHE A 63 4.39 1.21 -8.87
N LYS A 64 5.11 1.64 -7.84
CA LYS A 64 5.51 3.05 -7.66
C LYS A 64 6.30 3.55 -8.88
N GLU A 65 7.36 2.85 -9.29
CA GLU A 65 8.17 3.19 -10.47
C GLU A 65 7.32 3.23 -11.75
N PHE A 66 6.38 2.28 -11.89
CA PHE A 66 5.46 2.24 -13.01
C PHE A 66 4.53 3.47 -13.08
N LEU A 67 4.06 3.98 -11.94
CA LEU A 67 3.26 5.20 -11.88
C LEU A 67 4.12 6.45 -12.14
N GLU A 68 5.29 6.52 -11.54
CA GLU A 68 6.22 7.66 -11.68
C GLU A 68 6.70 7.82 -13.12
N SER A 69 7.02 6.72 -13.82
CA SER A 69 7.36 6.73 -15.26
C SER A 69 6.22 7.24 -16.17
N ARG A 70 5.00 7.38 -15.64
CA ARG A 70 3.82 7.94 -16.34
C ARG A 70 3.42 9.32 -15.84
N GLY A 71 4.27 9.96 -15.04
CA GLY A 71 4.02 11.29 -14.47
C GLY A 71 3.00 11.30 -13.33
N ILE A 72 2.69 10.14 -12.74
CA ILE A 72 1.80 10.04 -11.58
C ILE A 72 2.69 9.92 -10.34
N THR A 73 2.62 10.92 -9.45
CA THR A 73 3.40 10.86 -8.20
C THR A 73 2.88 9.76 -7.28
N ALA A 74 3.76 8.97 -6.70
CA ALA A 74 3.37 7.87 -5.81
C ALA A 74 4.29 7.78 -4.58
N SER A 75 3.76 7.28 -3.47
CA SER A 75 4.51 6.95 -2.27
C SER A 75 4.05 5.60 -1.73
N ILE A 76 4.93 4.92 -1.01
CA ILE A 76 4.58 3.67 -0.31
C ILE A 76 4.42 4.02 1.16
N ARG A 77 3.24 3.70 1.71
CA ARG A 77 2.92 3.90 3.12
C ARG A 77 3.78 2.97 3.96
N ARG A 78 4.65 3.55 4.79
CA ARG A 78 5.42 2.81 5.79
C ARG A 78 4.52 2.43 6.96
N THR A 79 4.42 1.15 7.26
CA THR A 79 3.90 0.63 8.53
C THR A 79 5.01 0.79 9.58
N LEU A 80 4.79 1.65 10.58
CA LEU A 80 5.73 2.00 11.67
C LEU A 80 6.14 0.82 12.59
N GLY A 81 5.90 -0.43 12.21
CA GLY A 81 6.23 -1.63 12.98
C GLY A 81 6.76 -2.80 12.15
N GLU A 82 7.09 -2.58 10.88
CA GLU A 82 7.57 -3.65 9.97
C GLU A 82 9.07 -3.50 9.63
N ASP A 83 9.61 -2.27 9.70
CA ASP A 83 11.06 -2.01 9.64
C ASP A 83 11.78 -2.31 10.97
N ILE A 84 11.02 -2.64 12.00
CA ILE A 84 11.52 -2.99 13.33
C ILE A 84 10.96 -4.39 13.58
N ASP A 85 11.80 -5.36 13.95
CA ASP A 85 11.42 -6.67 14.53
C ASP A 85 10.60 -6.55 15.83
N ALA A 86 9.80 -5.50 15.98
CA ALA A 86 8.92 -5.18 17.10
C ALA A 86 7.48 -5.70 16.87
N ALA A 87 7.25 -6.59 15.90
CA ALA A 87 6.11 -7.49 15.91
C ALA A 87 6.30 -8.58 17.00
N CYS A 88 6.64 -8.17 18.22
CA CYS A 88 6.44 -9.00 19.38
C CYS A 88 5.05 -8.68 19.90
N GLY A 89 4.09 -9.57 19.63
CA GLY A 89 2.83 -9.69 20.36
C GLY A 89 3.02 -10.06 21.84
N GLN A 90 4.00 -9.47 22.53
CA GLN A 90 4.23 -9.59 23.97
C GLN A 90 3.34 -8.66 24.82
N LEU A 91 2.32 -8.03 24.22
CA LEU A 91 1.35 -7.22 24.95
C LEU A 91 -0.07 -7.76 24.83
N ARG A 92 -0.23 -9.08 24.75
CA ARG A 92 -1.55 -9.73 24.77
C ARG A 92 -1.87 -10.51 26.06
N ASN A 93 -1.06 -10.37 27.13
CA ASN A 93 -1.26 -11.17 28.35
C ASN A 93 -1.05 -10.43 29.70
N SER A 94 -1.45 -9.16 29.82
CA SER A 94 -1.52 -8.48 31.14
C SER A 94 -2.95 -8.27 31.65
N LEU A 95 -3.96 -8.94 31.08
CA LEU A 95 -5.35 -8.93 31.57
C LEU A 95 -5.84 -10.31 32.04
N LYS A 96 -4.94 -11.08 32.67
CA LYS A 96 -5.33 -12.13 33.64
C LYS A 96 -4.50 -11.95 34.91
N ALA A 97 -4.67 -10.81 35.56
CA ALA A 97 -4.39 -10.66 36.97
C ALA A 97 -5.75 -10.63 37.70
N ASN A 98 -5.94 -11.62 38.59
CA ASN A 98 -7.01 -11.77 39.57
C ASN A 98 -8.38 -12.24 39.08
N ILE A 99 -8.60 -13.56 39.06
CA ILE A 99 -9.60 -14.26 39.91
C ILE A 99 -8.98 -15.59 40.34
#